data_AF-A0A449ISA1-F1
#
_entry.id   AF-A0A449ISA1-F1
#
_cell.length_a   1.000
_cell.length_b   1.000
_cell.length_c   1.000
_cell.angle_alpha   90.00
_cell.angle_beta   90.00
_cell.angle_gamma   90.00
#
_symmetry.space_group_name_H-M   'P 1'
#
loop_
_entity.id
_entity.type
_entity.pdbx_description
1 polymer ?
#
loop_
_entity_poly.entity_id
_entity_poly.type
_entity_poly.pdbx_seq_one_letter_code
_entity_poly.pdbx_strand_id
1 'polypeptide(L)'
;MWIGWGADLPTSVMPFILRGVRLIGIDSVSINYETRLKAWADAVESMPTPLLNLISAKVIPLLNLKTSAEEMLAGKLVGRIVIDVNARSNAGQETPKSGRSILAAVKG
;
A
#
# COMPACT_ATOMS: atom_id res chain seq x y z
N MET A 1 -20.05 -6.51 21.16
CA MET A 1 -20.24 -5.08 20.86
C MET A 1 -19.18 -4.65 19.86
N TRP A 2 -19.44 -4.82 18.56
CA TRP A 2 -18.63 -4.30 17.45
C TRP A 2 -19.58 -4.03 16.27
N ILE A 3 -20.16 -2.84 16.23
CA ILE A 3 -20.69 -2.26 14.99
C ILE A 3 -20.46 -0.75 15.10
N GLY A 4 -19.43 -0.29 14.40
CA GLY A 4 -18.96 1.10 14.40
C GLY A 4 -18.26 1.45 13.09
N TRP A 5 -18.76 0.90 11.98
CA TRP A 5 -18.34 1.23 10.62
C TRP A 5 -19.60 1.60 9.85
N GLY A 6 -19.80 2.89 9.55
CA GLY A 6 -20.70 3.30 8.47
C GLY A 6 -22.04 3.96 8.84
N ALA A 7 -22.18 4.67 9.96
CA ALA A 7 -23.41 5.43 10.22
C ALA A 7 -23.31 6.95 9.97
N ASP A 8 -22.11 7.51 9.82
CA ASP A 8 -21.95 8.97 9.67
C ASP A 8 -21.02 9.32 8.50
N LEU A 9 -21.44 8.92 7.30
CA LEU A 9 -20.96 9.55 6.07
C LEU A 9 -22.00 10.64 5.74
N PRO A 10 -21.70 11.94 5.93
CA PRO A 10 -22.67 13.01 5.70
C PRO A 10 -22.90 13.16 4.18
N THR A 11 -23.79 12.34 3.63
CA THR A 11 -24.10 12.31 2.20
C THR A 11 -25.61 12.38 1.97
N SER A 12 -26.01 13.01 0.88
CA SER A 12 -27.41 13.12 0.44
C SER A 12 -27.68 12.12 -0.69
N VAL A 13 -28.92 11.64 -0.79
CA VAL A 13 -29.35 10.74 -1.89
C VAL A 13 -29.50 11.46 -3.24
N MET A 14 -29.62 12.80 -3.23
CA MET A 14 -29.81 13.62 -4.44
C MET A 14 -28.76 13.43 -5.54
N PRO A 15 -27.44 13.42 -5.28
CA PRO A 15 -26.44 13.17 -6.33
C PRO A 15 -26.59 11.81 -7.02
N PHE A 16 -27.05 10.77 -6.31
CA PHE A 16 -27.26 9.44 -6.88
C PHE A 16 -28.48 9.42 -7.82
N ILE A 17 -29.57 10.06 -7.41
CA ILE A 17 -30.84 10.07 -8.17
C ILE A 17 -30.80 11.04 -9.34
N LEU A 18 -30.32 12.28 -9.12
CA LEU A 18 -30.41 13.35 -10.11
C LEU A 18 -29.23 13.37 -11.10
N ARG A 19 -28.08 12.82 -10.70
CA ARG A 19 -26.85 12.84 -11.52
C ARG A 19 -26.30 11.45 -11.82
N GLY A 20 -26.95 10.38 -11.36
CA GLY A 20 -26.52 9.00 -11.62
C GLY A 20 -25.13 8.66 -11.05
N VAL A 21 -24.66 9.41 -10.04
CA VAL A 21 -23.36 9.17 -9.40
C VAL A 21 -23.40 7.82 -8.68
N ARG A 22 -22.29 7.08 -8.69
CA ARG A 22 -22.18 5.77 -8.00
C ARG A 22 -21.12 5.82 -6.90
N LEU A 23 -21.45 5.23 -5.74
CA LEU A 23 -20.49 4.96 -4.67
C LEU A 23 -20.09 3.48 -4.77
N ILE A 24 -18.81 3.22 -5.04
CA ILE A 24 -18.27 1.87 -5.23
C ILE A 24 -17.46 1.51 -3.99
N GLY A 25 -17.90 0.50 -3.24
CA GLY A 25 -17.13 -0.07 -2.15
C GLY A 25 -16.02 -0.96 -2.69
N ILE A 26 -14.78 -0.72 -2.25
CA ILE A 26 -13.61 -1.53 -2.62
C ILE A 26 -13.18 -2.30 -1.38
N ASP A 27 -13.17 -3.64 -1.46
CA ASP A 27 -12.58 -4.52 -0.46
C ASP A 27 -11.44 -5.33 -1.09
N SER A 28 -10.28 -5.30 -0.44
CA SER A 28 -9.10 -6.07 -0.86
C SER A 28 -8.97 -7.43 -0.18
N VAL A 29 -9.68 -7.65 0.94
CA VAL A 29 -9.45 -8.82 1.80
C VAL A 29 -10.11 -10.07 1.23
N SER A 30 -11.40 -9.99 0.91
CA SER A 30 -12.22 -11.15 0.53
C SER A 30 -12.20 -11.51 -0.95
N ILE A 31 -11.32 -10.89 -1.75
CA ILE A 31 -11.27 -11.08 -3.19
C ILE A 31 -10.71 -12.48 -3.58
N ASN A 32 -11.32 -13.10 -4.59
CA ASN A 32 -10.86 -14.38 -5.12
C ASN A 32 -9.44 -14.29 -5.72
N TYR A 33 -8.78 -15.44 -5.84
CA TYR A 33 -7.38 -15.52 -6.27
C TYR A 33 -7.17 -15.05 -7.72
N GLU A 34 -8.06 -15.41 -8.64
CA GLU A 34 -7.92 -15.06 -10.06
C GLU A 34 -8.03 -13.55 -10.30
N THR A 35 -8.99 -12.89 -9.65
CA THR A 35 -9.15 -11.43 -9.74
C THR A 35 -7.96 -10.72 -9.10
N ARG A 36 -7.40 -11.26 -8.00
CA ARG A 36 -6.17 -10.74 -7.40
C ARG A 36 -5.00 -10.79 -8.38
N LEU A 37 -4.82 -11.90 -9.10
CA LEU A 37 -3.74 -12.03 -10.10
C LEU A 37 -3.90 -11.02 -11.24
N LYS A 38 -5.13 -10.87 -11.77
CA LYS A 38 -5.42 -9.86 -12.80
C LYS A 38 -5.10 -8.45 -12.30
N ALA A 39 -5.58 -8.10 -11.12
CA ALA A 39 -5.31 -6.79 -10.52
C ALA A 39 -3.81 -6.52 -10.33
N TRP A 40 -3.01 -7.53 -9.97
CA TRP A 40 -1.55 -7.40 -9.89
C TRP A 40 -0.89 -7.24 -11.26
N ALA A 41 -1.33 -7.99 -12.27
CA ALA A 41 -0.83 -7.84 -13.63
C ALA A 41 -1.10 -6.43 -14.17
N ASP A 42 -2.35 -5.96 -14.01
CA ASP A 42 -2.77 -4.62 -14.40
C ASP A 42 -1.98 -3.54 -13.62
N ALA A 43 -1.72 -3.76 -12.32
CA ALA A 43 -0.93 -2.84 -11.50
C ALA A 43 0.52 -2.73 -11.96
N VAL A 44 1.14 -3.83 -12.41
CA VAL A 44 2.52 -3.82 -12.92
C VAL A 44 2.60 -3.07 -14.26
N GLU A 45 1.60 -3.25 -15.13
CA GLU A 45 1.56 -2.57 -16.43
C GLU A 45 1.26 -1.07 -16.28
N SER A 46 0.30 -0.72 -15.42
CA SER A 46 -0.17 0.67 -15.25
C SER A 46 0.74 1.52 -14.35
N MET A 47 1.61 0.92 -13.55
CA MET A 47 2.44 1.63 -12.57
C MET A 47 3.94 1.54 -12.88
N PRO A 48 4.49 2.46 -13.70
CA PRO A 48 5.92 2.47 -14.02
C PRO A 48 6.77 2.70 -12.75
N THR A 49 7.89 1.99 -12.64
CA THR A 49 8.81 2.02 -11.49
C THR A 49 9.27 3.43 -11.06
N PRO A 50 9.47 4.41 -11.95
CA PRO A 50 9.76 5.78 -11.55
C PRO A 50 8.68 6.42 -10.67
N LEU A 51 7.39 6.14 -10.91
CA LEU A 51 6.30 6.64 -10.07
C LEU A 51 6.31 6.00 -8.67
N LEU A 52 6.65 4.71 -8.60
CA LEU A 52 6.80 4.01 -7.32
C LEU A 52 7.89 4.67 -6.46
N ASN A 53 9.03 5.03 -7.05
CA ASN A 53 10.11 5.71 -6.34
C ASN A 53 9.72 7.12 -5.85
N LEU A 54 8.83 7.82 -6.56
CA LEU A 54 8.30 9.11 -6.12
C LEU A 54 7.33 8.99 -4.94
N ILE A 55 6.59 7.88 -4.86
CA ILE A 55 5.62 7.61 -3.79
C ILE A 55 6.29 6.99 -2.56
N SER A 56 7.37 6.22 -2.76
CA SER A 56 8.15 5.61 -1.69
C SER A 56 8.98 6.66 -0.94
N ALA A 57 8.46 7.13 0.19
CA ALA A 57 9.08 8.20 0.96
C ALA A 57 10.34 7.75 1.71
N LYS A 58 10.38 6.49 2.20
CA LYS A 58 11.49 6.00 3.03
C LYS A 58 11.54 4.48 3.09
N VAL A 59 12.77 3.94 3.13
CA VAL A 59 13.04 2.56 3.56
C VAL A 59 13.49 2.61 5.02
N ILE A 60 12.80 1.89 5.92
CA ILE A 60 13.15 1.83 7.34
C ILE A 60 13.49 0.39 7.77
N PRO A 61 14.41 0.19 8.72
CA PRO A 61 14.62 -1.11 9.32
C PRO A 61 13.44 -1.48 10.23
N LEU A 62 13.23 -2.78 10.43
CA LEU A 62 12.15 -3.31 11.28
C LEU A 62 12.13 -2.71 12.70
N LEU A 63 13.28 -2.34 13.27
CA LEU A 63 13.38 -1.75 14.61
C LEU A 63 12.57 -0.44 14.75
N ASN A 64 12.45 0.33 13.66
CA ASN A 64 11.76 1.62 13.67
C ASN A 64 10.25 1.49 13.39
N LEU A 65 9.74 0.27 13.22
CA LEU A 65 8.32 0.00 12.90
C LEU A 65 7.37 0.68 13.88
N LYS A 66 7.65 0.61 15.19
CA LYS A 66 6.73 1.15 16.21
C LYS A 66 6.58 2.66 16.08
N THR A 67 7.69 3.38 16.01
CA THR A 67 7.69 4.85 15.86
C THR A 67 7.03 5.26 14.55
N SER A 68 7.32 4.57 13.45
CA SER A 68 6.71 4.87 12.15
C SER A 68 5.21 4.56 12.12
N ALA A 69 4.73 3.53 12.84
CA ALA A 69 3.31 3.25 12.97
C ALA A 69 2.57 4.35 13.77
N GLU A 70 3.19 4.87 14.83
CA GLU A 70 2.66 5.99 15.60
C GLU A 70 2.57 7.27 14.74
N GLU A 71 3.61 7.56 13.94
CA GLU A 71 3.60 8.67 12.97
C GLU A 71 2.53 8.51 11.88
N MET A 72 2.29 7.26 11.43
CA MET A 72 1.25 6.94 10.45
C MET A 72 -0.14 7.24 11.00
N LEU A 73 -0.43 6.78 12.22
CA LEU A 73 -1.70 7.03 12.90
C LEU A 73 -1.91 8.52 13.22
N ALA A 74 -0.82 9.26 13.46
CA ALA A 74 -0.84 10.72 13.62
C ALA A 74 -0.98 11.49 12.30
N GLY A 75 -1.06 10.80 11.14
CA GLY A 75 -1.22 11.43 9.82
C GLY A 75 0.01 12.21 9.33
N LYS A 76 1.19 11.96 9.92
CA LYS A 76 2.44 12.69 9.59
C LYS A 76 3.17 12.11 8.39
N LEU A 77 2.75 10.95 7.91
CA LEU A 77 3.39 10.27 6.78
C LEU A 77 2.71 10.62 5.47
N VAL A 78 3.53 10.99 4.48
CA VAL A 78 3.12 11.20 3.10
C VAL A 78 3.75 10.10 2.25
N GLY A 79 2.96 9.47 1.39
CA GLY A 79 3.42 8.40 0.51
C GLY A 79 3.44 7.03 1.18
N ARG A 80 4.44 6.20 0.83
CA ARG A 80 4.56 4.81 1.28
C ARG A 80 5.91 4.54 1.94
N ILE A 81 5.89 3.89 3.10
CA ILE A 81 7.10 3.38 3.76
C ILE A 81 7.32 1.93 3.34
N VAL A 82 8.56 1.60 3.01
CA VAL A 82 9.01 0.22 2.78
C VAL A 82 9.80 -0.22 3.99
N ILE A 83 9.47 -1.38 4.55
CA ILE A 83 10.16 -1.92 5.72
C ILE A 83 11.11 -3.00 5.26
N ASP A 84 12.39 -2.81 5.54
CA ASP A 84 13.39 -3.85 5.35
C ASP A 84 13.43 -4.75 6.59
N VAL A 85 13.01 -6.01 6.39
CA VAL A 85 12.97 -7.06 7.41
C VAL A 85 14.34 -7.74 7.63
N ASN A 86 15.28 -7.58 6.70
CA ASN A 86 16.61 -8.18 6.78
C ASN A 86 17.67 -7.20 7.31
N ALA A 87 17.36 -5.90 7.36
CA ALA A 87 18.18 -4.89 7.98
C ALA A 87 18.30 -5.15 9.49
N ARG A 88 19.26 -5.98 9.88
CA ARG A 88 19.76 -6.08 11.25
C ARG A 88 20.39 -4.74 11.61
N SER A 89 20.26 -4.29 12.86
CA SER A 89 20.74 -2.99 13.33
C SER A 89 22.25 -2.83 13.08
N ASN A 90 22.62 -2.28 11.93
CA ASN A 90 23.96 -1.82 11.66
C ASN A 90 23.94 -0.30 11.84
N ALA A 91 24.47 0.13 12.99
CA ALA A 91 24.96 1.48 13.14
C ALA A 91 26.04 1.69 12.06
N GLY A 92 25.73 2.54 11.09
CA GLY A 92 26.64 2.93 10.02
C GLY A 92 26.71 1.93 8.85
N GLN A 93 26.82 2.52 7.66
CA GLN A 93 27.19 1.91 6.37
C GLN A 93 26.06 1.68 5.36
N GLU A 94 25.90 2.74 4.54
CA GLU A 94 25.84 2.73 3.08
C GLU A 94 24.73 1.93 2.38
N THR A 95 23.94 2.69 1.61
CA THR A 95 23.07 2.22 0.54
C THR A 95 23.83 1.32 -0.46
N PRO A 96 23.38 0.09 -0.74
CA PRO A 96 23.76 -0.57 -1.96
C PRO A 96 22.71 -0.28 -3.04
N LYS A 97 23.14 0.43 -4.08
CA LYS A 97 22.53 0.40 -5.41
C LYS A 97 22.51 -1.06 -5.93
N SER A 98 21.65 -1.30 -6.92
CA SER A 98 21.55 -2.50 -7.78
C SER A 98 20.51 -3.50 -7.28
N GLY A 99 19.39 -3.73 -7.97
CA GLY A 99 19.38 -4.11 -9.38
C GLY A 99 19.71 -5.60 -9.53
N ARG A 100 18.92 -6.49 -8.92
CA ARG A 100 18.98 -7.93 -9.24
C ARG A 100 17.65 -8.65 -9.01
N SER A 101 16.95 -8.80 -10.13
CA SER A 101 16.21 -9.99 -10.58
C SER A 101 15.63 -10.93 -9.52
N ILE A 102 14.33 -10.81 -9.29
CA ILE A 102 13.49 -11.80 -8.58
C ILE A 102 13.03 -12.96 -9.49
N LEU A 103 13.67 -13.21 -10.64
CA LEU A 103 13.21 -14.21 -11.62
C LEU A 103 13.77 -15.63 -11.47
N ALA A 104 14.49 -15.98 -10.39
CA ALA A 104 15.15 -17.28 -10.28
C ALA A 104 14.44 -18.36 -9.43
N ALA A 105 13.26 -18.10 -8.85
CA ALA A 105 12.66 -19.02 -7.87
C ALA A 105 11.38 -19.76 -8.31
N VAL A 106 10.98 -19.70 -9.59
CA VAL A 106 9.86 -20.51 -10.12
C VAL A 106 10.33 -21.32 -11.32
N LYS A 107 11.08 -22.38 -11.04
CA LYS A 107 11.21 -23.58 -11.88
C LYS A 107 11.93 -24.65 -11.07
N GLY A 108 11.13 -25.50 -10.44
CA GLY A 108 11.47 -26.79 -9.86
C GLY A 108 10.22 -27.65 -9.97
#